data_AF-A0A3D8JQX6-F1
#
_entry.id   AF-A0A3D8JQX6-F1
#
_cell.length_a   1.000
_cell.length_b   1.000
_cell.length_c   1.000
_cell.angle_alpha   90.00
_cell.angle_beta   90.00
_cell.angle_gamma   90.00
#
_symmetry.space_group_name_H-M   'P 1'
#
loop_
_entity.id
_entity.type
_entity.pdbx_description
1 polymer ?
#
loop_
_entity_poly.entity_id
_entity_poly.type
_entity_poly.pdbx_seq_one_letter_code
_entity_poly.pdbx_strand_id
1 'polypeptide(L)'
;MMPPIQYANASDGTRTHVIIPVDEFERDYVRVGTTNAVPVSDPVPESLLSADKLFIKLPHGGPDAKIDVHAFAYALCRRGTKDTVLPVVPVVPIAKKTQKLADFEAKRDDEDKTVGPINGLDAMLRRCCLPEGSPYRDTMQATTAVVDALVETGLFKRTTQTMPGFYRPVQCLSVVEDKIVAFVNEHDEPDNPIDPHLLILP
;
A
#
# COMPACT_ATOMS: atom_id res chain seq x y z
N MET A 1 28.95 27.92 35.60
CA MET A 1 29.01 28.75 34.38
C MET A 1 28.42 27.90 33.28
N MET A 2 27.25 28.24 32.72
CA MET A 2 26.68 27.43 31.63
C MET A 2 27.55 27.57 30.37
N PRO A 3 27.84 26.48 29.65
CA PRO A 3 28.54 26.57 28.38
C PRO A 3 27.70 27.38 27.38
N PRO A 4 28.35 28.15 26.47
CA PRO A 4 27.62 28.94 25.49
C PRO A 4 26.89 28.01 24.50
N ILE A 5 25.57 28.18 24.38
CA ILE A 5 24.74 27.43 23.43
C ILE A 5 25.15 27.81 22.01
N GLN A 6 25.54 26.80 21.22
CA GLN A 6 25.95 26.98 19.84
C GLN A 6 24.80 26.64 18.89
N TYR A 7 24.76 27.32 17.74
CA TYR A 7 23.72 27.12 16.73
C TYR A 7 24.35 26.87 15.37
N ALA A 8 23.72 26.00 14.59
CA ALA A 8 23.96 25.94 13.14
C ALA A 8 22.98 26.88 12.44
N ASN A 9 23.50 27.73 11.55
CA ASN A 9 22.70 28.70 10.81
C ASN A 9 22.60 28.29 9.33
N ALA A 10 21.46 28.58 8.71
CA ALA A 10 21.30 28.54 7.26
C ALA A 10 22.08 29.69 6.60
N SER A 11 22.20 29.65 5.27
CA SER A 11 22.94 30.64 4.47
C SER A 11 22.40 32.07 4.59
N ASP A 12 21.16 32.23 5.03
CA ASP A 12 20.49 33.51 5.32
C ASP A 12 20.71 33.99 6.78
N GLY A 13 21.47 33.25 7.59
CA GLY A 13 21.72 33.55 8.99
C GLY A 13 20.64 33.04 9.96
N THR A 14 19.60 32.39 9.47
CA THR A 14 18.54 31.82 10.31
C THR A 14 19.06 30.62 11.09
N ARG A 15 18.87 30.59 12.41
CA ARG A 15 19.24 29.44 13.26
C ARG A 15 18.36 28.25 12.89
N THR A 16 18.98 27.15 12.47
CA THR A 16 18.25 25.93 12.06
C THR A 16 18.36 24.82 13.10
N HIS A 17 19.51 24.70 13.77
CA HIS A 17 19.74 23.65 14.77
C HIS A 17 20.50 24.21 15.97
N VAL A 18 20.28 23.61 17.14
CA VAL A 18 21.03 23.87 18.36
C VAL A 18 22.02 22.73 18.56
N ILE A 19 23.27 23.06 18.86
CA ILE A 19 24.34 22.10 19.13
C ILE A 19 24.55 22.08 20.64
N ILE A 20 24.29 20.92 21.24
CA ILE A 20 24.41 20.68 22.68
C ILE A 20 25.34 19.47 22.88
N PRO A 21 26.27 19.50 23.86
CA PRO A 21 27.04 18.33 24.26
C PRO A 21 26.14 17.15 24.63
N VAL A 22 26.57 15.93 24.31
CA VAL A 22 25.74 14.72 24.45
C VAL A 22 25.36 14.45 25.91
N ASP A 23 26.26 14.72 26.85
CA ASP A 23 26.01 14.58 28.29
C ASP A 23 24.94 15.55 28.81
N GLU A 24 24.89 16.77 28.28
CA GLU A 24 23.84 17.75 28.60
C GLU A 24 22.51 17.39 27.93
N PHE A 25 22.55 16.91 26.68
CA PHE A 25 21.38 16.37 26.00
C PHE A 25 20.76 15.19 26.75
N GLU A 26 21.58 14.23 27.21
CA GLU A 26 21.10 13.05 27.93
C GLU A 26 20.64 13.33 29.36
N ARG A 27 21.13 14.42 29.98
CA ARG A 27 20.71 14.85 31.33
C ARG A 27 19.34 15.52 31.30
N ASP A 28 19.10 16.39 30.33
CA ASP A 28 17.94 17.29 30.32
C ASP A 28 16.84 16.85 29.33
N TYR A 29 17.11 15.86 28.46
CA TYR A 29 16.16 15.32 27.49
C TYR A 29 16.03 13.79 27.57
N VAL A 30 14.79 13.30 27.60
CA VAL A 30 14.46 11.88 27.62
C VAL A 30 14.50 11.31 26.19
N ARG A 31 15.20 10.19 25.97
CA ARG A 31 15.14 9.45 24.70
C ARG A 31 13.70 9.02 24.43
N VAL A 32 13.10 9.50 23.34
CA VAL A 32 11.81 8.98 22.87
C VAL A 32 12.04 7.60 22.28
N GLY A 33 11.86 6.60 23.12
CA GLY A 33 11.89 5.19 22.77
C GLY A 33 11.65 4.35 24.02
N THR A 34 10.52 3.64 24.02
CA THR A 34 9.99 2.71 25.04
C THR A 34 9.30 3.30 26.29
N THR A 35 8.00 3.01 26.35
CA THR A 35 7.04 3.01 27.49
C THR A 35 6.15 4.24 27.74
N ASN A 36 4.87 4.05 27.35
CA ASN A 36 3.63 4.55 27.97
C ASN A 36 3.51 6.05 28.24
N ALA A 37 3.38 6.84 27.18
CA ALA A 37 2.70 8.12 27.23
C ALA A 37 1.25 7.93 26.72
N VAL A 38 0.29 8.42 27.50
CA VAL A 38 -1.12 8.53 27.09
C VAL A 38 -1.16 9.31 25.77
N PRO A 39 -1.77 8.78 24.71
CA PRO A 39 -1.73 9.45 23.42
C PRO A 39 -2.55 10.73 23.53
N VAL A 40 -1.88 11.88 23.40
CA VAL A 40 -2.50 13.01 22.72
C VAL A 40 -2.82 12.44 21.35
N SER A 41 -4.10 12.24 21.05
CA SER A 41 -4.50 11.70 19.76
C SER A 41 -3.97 12.67 18.71
N ASP A 42 -2.93 12.27 17.98
CA ASP A 42 -2.82 12.67 16.59
C ASP A 42 -4.22 12.52 16.01
N PRO A 43 -4.76 13.52 15.28
CA PRO A 43 -6.06 13.36 14.65
C PRO A 43 -6.01 12.03 13.92
N VAL A 44 -6.85 11.07 14.36
CA VAL A 44 -6.88 9.72 13.80
C VAL A 44 -6.94 9.95 12.30
N PRO A 45 -5.92 9.53 11.52
CA PRO A 45 -5.93 9.79 10.10
C PRO A 45 -7.25 9.21 9.59
N GLU A 46 -8.12 10.08 9.08
CA GLU A 46 -9.44 9.65 8.62
C GLU A 46 -9.25 8.46 7.70
N SER A 47 -9.95 7.36 8.00
CA SER A 47 -9.81 6.15 7.21
C SER A 47 -10.11 6.48 5.75
N LEU A 48 -9.28 5.94 4.85
CA LEU A 48 -9.55 6.03 3.42
C LEU A 48 -10.71 5.12 3.00
N LEU A 49 -11.11 4.19 3.87
CA LEU A 49 -12.25 3.31 3.68
C LEU A 49 -13.56 4.07 3.95
N SER A 50 -14.50 3.97 3.02
CA SER A 50 -15.85 4.51 3.20
C SER A 50 -16.60 3.80 4.33
N ALA A 51 -17.60 4.47 4.90
CA ALA A 51 -18.38 3.93 6.03
C ALA A 51 -19.10 2.60 5.70
N ASP A 52 -19.50 2.41 4.44
CA ASP A 52 -20.10 1.17 3.93
C ASP A 52 -19.07 0.08 3.58
N LYS A 53 -17.77 0.40 3.68
CA LYS A 53 -16.63 -0.46 3.35
C LYS A 53 -16.55 -0.91 1.89
N LEU A 54 -17.29 -0.25 0.99
CA LEU A 54 -17.31 -0.60 -0.43
C LEU A 54 -16.28 0.18 -1.25
N PHE A 55 -15.75 1.29 -0.74
CA PHE A 55 -14.82 2.13 -1.46
C PHE A 55 -13.60 2.51 -0.63
N ILE A 56 -12.42 2.52 -1.26
CA ILE A 56 -11.19 3.06 -0.66
C ILE A 56 -10.70 4.21 -1.51
N LYS A 57 -10.57 5.41 -0.94
CA LYS A 57 -10.05 6.58 -1.65
C LYS A 57 -8.57 6.38 -2.02
N LEU A 58 -8.20 6.71 -3.26
CA LEU A 58 -6.82 6.73 -3.71
C LEU A 58 -6.25 8.15 -3.60
N PRO A 59 -5.41 8.47 -2.60
CA PRO A 59 -5.00 9.84 -2.32
C PRO A 59 -4.17 10.47 -3.44
N HIS A 60 -3.53 9.65 -4.27
CA HIS A 60 -2.67 10.09 -5.38
C HIS A 60 -3.26 9.75 -6.76
N GLY A 61 -4.51 9.29 -6.83
CA GLY A 61 -5.13 8.84 -8.07
C GLY A 61 -5.85 9.95 -8.86
N GLY A 62 -5.96 11.13 -8.26
CA GLY A 62 -6.75 12.26 -8.78
C GLY A 62 -8.15 12.35 -8.16
N PRO A 63 -8.97 13.31 -8.62
CA PRO A 63 -10.37 13.39 -8.24
C PRO A 63 -11.09 12.09 -8.59
N ASP A 64 -11.97 11.62 -7.70
CA ASP A 64 -12.81 10.42 -7.86
C ASP A 64 -12.08 9.07 -7.96
N ALA A 65 -10.75 9.04 -7.91
CA ALA A 65 -9.98 7.81 -7.91
C ALA A 65 -10.20 7.02 -6.61
N LYS A 66 -10.69 5.79 -6.76
CA LYS A 66 -11.01 4.91 -5.65
C LYS A 66 -10.87 3.45 -6.06
N ILE A 67 -10.62 2.60 -5.08
CA ILE A 67 -10.79 1.16 -5.21
C ILE A 67 -12.26 0.87 -4.94
N ASP A 68 -12.94 0.26 -5.89
CA ASP A 68 -14.19 -0.45 -5.64
C ASP A 68 -13.82 -1.79 -5.00
N VAL A 69 -14.07 -1.92 -3.69
CA VAL A 69 -13.71 -3.10 -2.90
C VAL A 69 -14.46 -4.32 -3.39
N HIS A 70 -15.70 -4.15 -3.82
CA HIS A 70 -16.53 -5.22 -4.34
C HIS A 70 -15.98 -5.74 -5.67
N ALA A 71 -15.73 -4.86 -6.64
CA ALA A 71 -15.14 -5.24 -7.92
C ALA A 71 -13.76 -5.87 -7.76
N PHE A 72 -12.93 -5.35 -6.85
CA PHE A 72 -11.60 -5.86 -6.58
C PHE A 72 -11.63 -7.25 -5.92
N ALA A 73 -12.50 -7.46 -4.93
CA ALA A 73 -12.69 -8.74 -4.29
C ALA A 73 -13.26 -9.78 -5.26
N TYR A 74 -14.26 -9.40 -6.06
CA TYR A 74 -14.85 -10.26 -7.07
C TYR A 74 -13.80 -10.74 -8.06
N ALA A 75 -12.97 -9.83 -8.61
CA ALA A 75 -11.94 -10.19 -9.57
C ALA A 75 -10.85 -11.10 -8.99
N LEU A 76 -10.50 -10.94 -7.70
CA LEU A 76 -9.55 -11.83 -7.01
C LEU A 76 -10.13 -13.22 -6.73
N CYS A 77 -11.40 -13.32 -6.34
CA CYS A 77 -12.06 -14.58 -5.99
C CYS A 77 -12.50 -15.40 -7.20
N ARG A 78 -13.07 -14.72 -8.20
CA ARG A 78 -13.79 -15.37 -9.30
C ARG A 78 -13.01 -15.35 -10.61
N ARG A 79 -11.90 -14.61 -10.70
CA ARG A 79 -11.00 -14.54 -11.87
C ARG A 79 -11.73 -14.60 -13.24
N GLY A 80 -12.89 -13.95 -13.34
CA GLY A 80 -13.67 -13.79 -14.57
C GLY A 80 -14.71 -14.86 -14.85
N THR A 81 -14.97 -15.81 -13.94
CA THR A 81 -16.05 -16.80 -14.08
C THR A 81 -17.10 -16.63 -13.00
N LYS A 82 -18.38 -16.70 -13.37
CA LYS A 82 -19.49 -16.53 -12.42
C LYS A 82 -19.61 -17.68 -11.43
N ASP A 83 -19.24 -18.88 -11.88
CA ASP A 83 -19.60 -20.13 -11.21
C ASP A 83 -18.43 -20.82 -10.50
N THR A 84 -17.21 -20.28 -10.58
CA THR A 84 -16.02 -20.92 -9.98
C THR A 84 -15.26 -19.96 -9.09
N VAL A 85 -15.26 -20.26 -7.79
CA VAL A 85 -14.24 -19.73 -6.88
C VAL A 85 -12.96 -20.48 -7.20
N LEU A 86 -12.04 -19.83 -7.93
CA LEU A 86 -10.70 -20.35 -8.15
C LEU A 86 -9.90 -20.22 -6.85
N PRO A 87 -8.82 -21.01 -6.64
CA PRO A 87 -7.95 -20.85 -5.48
C PRO A 87 -7.54 -19.38 -5.41
N VAL A 88 -8.02 -18.71 -4.35
CA VAL A 88 -7.81 -17.29 -4.16
C VAL A 88 -6.31 -17.06 -4.11
N VAL A 89 -5.84 -16.06 -4.85
CA VAL A 89 -4.45 -15.62 -4.77
C VAL A 89 -4.16 -15.30 -3.31
N PRO A 90 -3.38 -16.13 -2.60
CA PRO A 90 -3.38 -16.04 -1.16
C PRO A 90 -2.59 -14.81 -0.69
N VAL A 91 -1.71 -14.26 -1.55
CA VAL A 91 -0.65 -13.31 -1.20
C VAL A 91 -0.28 -12.43 -2.38
N VAL A 92 -0.29 -11.11 -2.19
CA VAL A 92 0.18 -10.10 -3.15
C VAL A 92 1.31 -9.27 -2.51
N PRO A 93 2.50 -9.13 -3.14
CA PRO A 93 3.57 -8.33 -2.56
C PRO A 93 3.22 -6.84 -2.58
N ILE A 94 3.50 -6.16 -1.47
CA ILE A 94 3.40 -4.70 -1.33
C ILE A 94 4.74 -4.11 -1.83
N ALA A 95 5.01 -4.28 -3.12
CA ALA A 95 6.21 -3.77 -3.74
C ALA A 95 6.05 -2.26 -4.03
N LYS A 96 6.57 -1.42 -3.14
CA LYS A 96 6.64 0.03 -3.37
C LYS A 96 7.85 0.34 -4.24
N LYS A 97 7.66 0.36 -5.56
CA LYS A 97 8.67 0.80 -6.52
C LYS A 97 8.23 2.07 -7.22
N THR A 98 9.06 3.10 -7.14
CA THR A 98 8.90 4.31 -7.93
C THR A 98 9.43 4.04 -9.34
N GLN A 99 8.59 3.46 -10.18
CA GLN A 99 8.86 3.20 -11.60
C GLN A 99 7.58 3.42 -12.42
N LYS A 100 7.71 3.55 -13.75
CA LYS A 100 6.54 3.76 -14.61
C LYS A 100 5.71 2.49 -14.65
N LEU A 101 4.42 2.62 -14.96
CA LEU A 101 3.52 1.46 -15.01
C LEU A 101 3.98 0.44 -16.06
N ALA A 102 4.43 0.91 -17.23
CA ALA A 102 4.97 0.06 -18.29
C ALA A 102 6.21 -0.74 -17.86
N ASP A 103 6.94 -0.28 -16.84
CA ASP A 103 8.11 -0.99 -16.33
C ASP A 103 7.71 -2.17 -15.44
N PHE A 104 6.43 -2.27 -14.99
CA PHE A 104 5.93 -3.41 -14.20
C PHE A 104 5.56 -4.65 -15.05
N GLU A 105 5.68 -4.57 -16.37
CA GLU A 105 5.42 -5.69 -17.25
C GLU A 105 6.62 -6.64 -17.24
N ALA A 106 6.37 -7.87 -16.79
CA ALA A 106 7.35 -8.93 -16.91
C ALA A 106 7.62 -9.20 -18.39
N LYS A 107 8.89 -9.12 -18.80
CA LYS A 107 9.31 -9.44 -20.16
C LYS A 107 9.71 -10.91 -20.22
N ARG A 108 9.69 -11.50 -21.41
CA ARG A 108 10.39 -12.78 -21.63
C ARG A 108 11.85 -12.45 -21.99
N ASP A 109 12.81 -13.15 -21.43
CA ASP A 109 14.19 -13.12 -21.92
C ASP A 109 14.36 -14.08 -23.12
N ASP A 110 15.58 -14.13 -23.65
CA ASP A 110 15.94 -14.97 -24.79
C ASP A 110 15.82 -16.48 -24.50
N GLU A 111 15.67 -16.88 -23.23
CA GLU A 111 15.45 -18.25 -22.78
C GLU A 111 13.97 -18.54 -22.44
N ASP A 112 13.05 -17.65 -22.87
CA ASP A 112 11.61 -17.68 -22.55
C ASP A 112 11.30 -17.62 -21.05
N LYS A 113 12.25 -17.20 -20.21
CA LYS A 113 12.02 -16.99 -18.79
C LYS A 113 11.38 -15.62 -18.58
N THR A 114 10.44 -15.57 -17.65
CA THR A 114 9.82 -14.32 -17.20
C THR A 114 10.86 -13.49 -16.45
N VAL A 115 11.38 -12.44 -17.08
CA VAL A 115 12.36 -11.49 -16.56
C VAL A 115 11.76 -10.10 -16.52
N GLY A 116 11.57 -9.58 -15.31
CA GLY A 116 11.02 -8.25 -15.09
C GLY A 116 10.63 -8.08 -13.64
N PRO A 117 10.30 -6.87 -13.21
CA PRO A 117 9.92 -6.64 -11.83
C PRO A 117 8.65 -7.42 -11.50
N ILE A 118 8.66 -8.02 -10.32
CA ILE A 118 7.51 -8.76 -9.81
C ILE A 118 6.32 -7.83 -9.71
N ASN A 119 5.23 -8.26 -10.33
CA ASN A 119 3.96 -7.60 -10.26
C ASN A 119 3.47 -7.57 -8.82
N GLY A 120 2.89 -6.47 -8.37
CA GLY A 120 2.49 -6.29 -6.98
C GLY A 120 1.30 -5.38 -6.86
N LEU A 121 0.87 -5.15 -5.62
CA LEU A 121 -0.35 -4.41 -5.33
C LEU A 121 -0.37 -3.04 -6.04
N ASP A 122 0.75 -2.33 -6.05
CA ASP A 122 0.83 -0.99 -6.66
C ASP A 122 0.53 -0.99 -8.16
N ALA A 123 1.12 -1.93 -8.91
CA ALA A 123 0.88 -2.05 -10.35
C ALA A 123 -0.55 -2.48 -10.65
N MET A 124 -1.14 -3.34 -9.83
CA MET A 124 -2.55 -3.73 -9.95
C MET A 124 -3.47 -2.52 -9.76
N LEU A 125 -3.28 -1.76 -8.68
CA LEU A 125 -4.12 -0.58 -8.40
C LEU A 125 -4.01 0.46 -9.53
N ARG A 126 -2.81 0.68 -10.06
CA ARG A 126 -2.60 1.61 -11.20
C ARG A 126 -3.27 1.14 -12.49
N ARG A 127 -3.37 -0.18 -12.75
CA ARG A 127 -4.06 -0.74 -13.92
C ARG A 127 -5.59 -0.74 -13.76
N CYS A 128 -6.08 -1.10 -12.58
CA CYS A 128 -7.48 -1.48 -12.38
C CYS A 128 -8.33 -0.41 -11.70
N CYS A 129 -7.73 0.48 -10.90
CA CYS A 129 -8.46 1.38 -10.00
C CYS A 129 -8.29 2.87 -10.36
N LEU A 130 -7.64 3.16 -11.48
CA LEU A 130 -7.53 4.50 -12.03
C LEU A 130 -8.35 4.60 -13.32
N PRO A 131 -9.00 5.75 -13.59
CA PRO A 131 -9.71 5.98 -14.85
C PRO A 131 -8.83 5.74 -16.08
N GLU A 132 -9.46 5.37 -17.19
CA GLU A 132 -8.77 5.26 -18.47
C GLU A 132 -8.13 6.61 -18.86
N GLY A 133 -6.88 6.58 -19.32
CA GLY A 133 -6.13 7.80 -19.65
C GLY A 133 -5.74 8.67 -18.45
N SER A 134 -5.93 8.22 -17.20
CA SER A 134 -5.55 9.00 -16.01
C SER A 134 -4.08 9.44 -16.06
N PRO A 135 -3.77 10.74 -15.83
CA PRO A 135 -2.40 11.22 -15.78
C PRO A 135 -1.62 10.69 -14.56
N TYR A 136 -2.32 10.08 -13.60
CA TYR A 136 -1.76 9.55 -12.36
C TYR A 136 -1.32 8.08 -12.46
N ARG A 137 -1.39 7.46 -13.64
CA ARG A 137 -1.02 6.03 -13.85
C ARG A 137 0.41 5.69 -13.44
N ASP A 138 1.33 6.64 -13.55
CA ASP A 138 2.73 6.46 -13.11
C ASP A 138 2.96 6.86 -11.64
N THR A 139 1.91 7.27 -10.92
CA THR A 139 1.98 7.64 -9.51
C THR A 139 1.68 6.45 -8.60
N MET A 140 2.48 6.28 -7.54
CA MET A 140 2.31 5.21 -6.55
C MET A 140 0.96 5.34 -5.83
N GLN A 141 0.17 4.27 -5.88
CA GLN A 141 -1.16 4.18 -5.29
C GLN A 141 -1.18 3.30 -4.03
N ALA A 142 -0.32 2.27 -3.94
CA ALA A 142 -0.21 1.38 -2.77
C ALA A 142 0.55 2.04 -1.59
N THR A 143 0.06 3.19 -1.16
CA THR A 143 0.55 3.90 0.03
C THR A 143 0.24 3.10 1.30
N THR A 144 0.92 3.43 2.41
CA THR A 144 0.64 2.77 3.71
C THR A 144 -0.84 2.89 4.09
N ALA A 145 -1.42 4.09 3.94
CA ALA A 145 -2.83 4.33 4.25
C ALA A 145 -3.80 3.53 3.38
N VAL A 146 -3.49 3.32 2.09
CA VAL A 146 -4.32 2.47 1.21
C VAL A 146 -4.22 1.00 1.63
N VAL A 147 -3.03 0.53 2.02
CA VAL A 147 -2.85 -0.82 2.57
C VAL A 147 -3.59 -0.97 3.90
N ASP A 148 -3.57 0.05 4.76
CA ASP A 148 -4.34 0.06 6.03
C ASP A 148 -5.83 -0.07 5.76
N ALA A 149 -6.37 0.73 4.83
CA ALA A 149 -7.78 0.68 4.46
C ALA A 149 -8.18 -0.68 3.87
N LEU A 150 -7.32 -1.30 3.05
CA LEU A 150 -7.53 -2.67 2.56
C LEU A 150 -7.60 -3.67 3.71
N VAL A 151 -6.73 -3.57 4.71
CA VAL A 151 -6.77 -4.44 5.90
C VAL A 151 -8.01 -4.18 6.75
N GLU A 152 -8.44 -2.91 6.86
CA GLU A 152 -9.61 -2.48 7.63
C GLU A 152 -10.93 -3.07 7.09
N THR A 153 -10.99 -3.41 5.79
CA THR A 153 -12.12 -4.19 5.23
C THR A 153 -12.31 -5.53 5.93
N GLY A 154 -11.24 -6.10 6.50
CA GLY A 154 -11.21 -7.45 7.06
C GLY A 154 -11.06 -8.56 6.02
N LEU A 155 -11.07 -8.23 4.72
CA LEU A 155 -10.86 -9.18 3.61
C LEU A 155 -9.39 -9.52 3.39
N PHE A 156 -8.50 -8.70 3.95
CA PHE A 156 -7.06 -8.81 3.79
C PHE A 156 -6.34 -8.72 5.13
N LYS A 157 -5.12 -9.28 5.18
CA LYS A 157 -4.21 -9.19 6.32
C LYS A 157 -2.78 -8.95 5.86
N ARG A 158 -1.99 -8.25 6.67
CA ARG A 158 -0.55 -8.10 6.43
C ARG A 158 0.18 -9.40 6.76
N THR A 159 1.12 -9.77 5.92
CA THR A 159 2.05 -10.87 6.16
C THR A 159 3.44 -10.51 5.65
N THR A 160 4.44 -11.28 6.06
CA THR A 160 5.79 -11.19 5.50
C THR A 160 6.16 -12.57 4.97
N GLN A 161 6.52 -12.66 3.69
CA GLN A 161 6.77 -13.95 3.05
C GLN A 161 7.96 -13.89 2.10
N THR A 162 8.66 -15.03 1.99
CA THR A 162 9.63 -15.25 0.92
C THR A 162 8.86 -15.56 -0.35
N MET A 163 9.12 -14.83 -1.43
CA MET A 163 8.46 -15.00 -2.72
C MET A 163 9.49 -15.12 -3.85
N PRO A 164 9.20 -15.90 -4.92
CA PRO A 164 10.07 -16.00 -6.08
C PRO A 164 10.46 -14.62 -6.62
N GLY A 165 11.74 -14.44 -6.95
CA GLY A 165 12.32 -13.19 -7.48
C GLY A 165 12.52 -12.05 -6.46
N PHE A 166 12.20 -12.24 -5.18
CA PHE A 166 12.70 -11.39 -4.11
C PHE A 166 13.84 -12.09 -3.36
N TYR A 167 14.97 -11.39 -3.19
CA TYR A 167 16.15 -11.92 -2.50
C TYR A 167 15.96 -12.03 -0.97
N ARG A 168 14.93 -11.40 -0.42
CA ARG A 168 14.59 -11.39 1.01
C ARG A 168 13.07 -11.50 1.19
N PRO A 169 12.59 -11.90 2.38
CA PRO A 169 11.17 -11.79 2.71
C PRO A 169 10.66 -10.37 2.51
N VAL A 170 9.46 -10.24 1.95
CA VAL A 170 8.81 -8.95 1.66
C VAL A 170 7.46 -8.85 2.35
N GLN A 171 7.02 -7.61 2.59
CA GLN A 171 5.67 -7.36 3.08
C GLN A 171 4.65 -7.66 1.98
N CYS A 172 3.61 -8.38 2.37
CA CYS A 172 2.55 -8.81 1.47
C CYS A 172 1.18 -8.54 2.08
N LEU A 173 0.21 -8.37 1.20
CA LEU A 173 -1.21 -8.41 1.53
C LEU A 173 -1.71 -9.83 1.24
N SER A 174 -2.11 -10.54 2.28
CA SER A 174 -2.69 -11.87 2.15
C SER A 174 -4.21 -11.78 2.21
N VAL A 175 -4.87 -12.53 1.33
CA VAL A 175 -6.33 -12.60 1.32
C VAL A 175 -6.83 -13.49 2.44
N VAL A 176 -7.90 -13.08 3.11
CA VAL A 176 -8.62 -13.91 4.09
C VAL A 176 -9.73 -14.64 3.34
N GLU A 177 -9.40 -15.82 2.82
CA GLU A 177 -10.21 -16.60 1.86
C GLU A 177 -11.69 -16.70 2.26
N ASP A 178 -11.99 -17.23 3.45
CA ASP A 178 -13.39 -17.39 3.91
C ASP A 178 -14.17 -16.08 3.92
N LYS A 179 -13.52 -14.97 4.30
CA LYS A 179 -14.17 -13.66 4.39
C LYS A 179 -14.40 -13.04 3.02
N ILE A 180 -13.44 -13.15 2.12
CA ILE A 180 -13.58 -12.58 0.78
C ILE A 180 -14.60 -13.36 -0.05
N VAL A 181 -14.68 -14.69 0.13
CA VAL A 181 -15.69 -15.52 -0.51
C VAL A 181 -17.07 -15.22 0.05
N ALA A 182 -17.23 -15.12 1.36
CA ALA A 182 -18.49 -14.72 1.99
C ALA A 182 -18.94 -13.34 1.49
N PHE A 183 -18.05 -12.35 1.50
CA PHE A 183 -18.34 -11.00 1.02
C PHE A 183 -18.79 -10.97 -0.45
N VAL A 184 -18.11 -11.69 -1.34
CA VAL A 184 -18.46 -11.77 -2.77
C VAL A 184 -19.74 -12.59 -3.02
N ASN A 185 -20.12 -13.51 -2.13
CA ASN A 185 -21.37 -14.25 -2.24
C ASN A 185 -22.58 -13.49 -1.67
N GLU A 186 -22.35 -12.58 -0.73
CA GLU A 186 -23.39 -11.69 -0.17
C GLU A 186 -23.78 -10.55 -1.14
N HIS A 187 -22.96 -10.30 -2.16
CA HIS A 187 -23.19 -9.27 -3.16
C HIS A 187 -23.43 -9.89 -4.55
N ASP A 188 -24.20 -9.19 -5.38
CA ASP A 188 -24.39 -9.55 -6.80
C ASP A 188 -23.12 -9.30 -7.63
N GLU A 189 -23.18 -9.41 -8.95
CA GLU A 189 -22.04 -8.99 -9.79
C GLU A 189 -21.81 -7.47 -9.67
N PRO A 190 -20.55 -7.00 -9.53
CA PRO A 190 -20.26 -5.57 -9.46
C PRO A 190 -20.66 -4.87 -10.76
N ASP A 191 -21.17 -3.64 -10.67
CA ASP A 191 -21.60 -2.85 -11.83
C ASP A 191 -20.47 -2.61 -12.84
N ASN A 192 -19.23 -2.47 -12.35
CA ASN A 192 -18.03 -2.27 -13.14
C ASN A 192 -16.98 -3.33 -12.77
N PRO A 193 -17.10 -4.57 -13.31
CA PRO A 193 -16.18 -5.65 -12.96
C PRO A 193 -14.77 -5.33 -13.46
N ILE A 194 -13.77 -5.62 -12.63
CA ILE A 194 -12.36 -5.53 -13.02
C ILE A 194 -12.03 -6.74 -13.89
N ASP A 195 -11.44 -6.49 -15.07
CA ASP A 195 -10.88 -7.54 -15.92
C ASP A 195 -9.77 -8.29 -15.15
N PRO A 196 -9.95 -9.60 -14.86
CA PRO A 196 -8.97 -10.40 -14.15
C PRO A 196 -7.60 -10.48 -14.85
N HIS A 197 -7.54 -10.28 -16.16
CA HIS A 197 -6.28 -10.25 -16.89
C HIS A 197 -5.40 -9.04 -16.49
N LEU A 198 -5.99 -7.99 -15.93
CA LEU A 198 -5.28 -6.84 -15.37
C LEU A 198 -4.69 -7.12 -13.97
N LEU A 199 -5.19 -8.14 -13.28
CA LEU A 199 -4.65 -8.66 -12.01
C LEU A 199 -3.52 -9.65 -12.26
N ILE A 200 -2.49 -9.21 -12.98
CA ILE A 200 -1.29 -9.98 -13.25
C ILE A 200 -0.57 -10.26 -11.92
N LEU A 201 -0.35 -11.55 -11.65
CA LEU A 201 0.28 -12.04 -10.43
C LEU A 201 1.77 -12.35 -10.63
N PRO A 202 2.57 -12.35 -9.55
CA PRO A 202 3.89 -12.96 -9.53
C PRO A 202 3.88 -14.42 -9.98
#